data_AF-A0A0C2G6R8-F1
#
_entry.id   AF-A0A0C2G6R8-F1
#
_cell.length_a   1.000
_cell.length_b   1.000
_cell.length_c   1.000
_cell.angle_alpha   90.00
_cell.angle_beta   90.00
_cell.angle_gamma   90.00
#
_symmetry.space_group_name_H-M   'P 1'
#
loop_
_entity.id
_entity.type
_entity.pdbx_description
1 polymer ?
#
loop_
_entity_poly.entity_id
_entity_poly.type
_entity_poly.pdbx_seq_one_letter_code
_entity_poly.pdbx_strand_id
1 'polypeptide(L)'
;MHYNAMWLRQHPLVLSLPWKPTVRRAERSNAIDVLCSGVLGDEVSLDQWQQCFTEPVNPLTPEDRKSWLAQQTGVVMSSDAFLPFRDNIDCAKQFGVMFVAHPGGSVRDDEIIEACDEYGITLIHTGLRLFHH
;
A
#
# COMPACT_ATOMS: atom_id res chain seq x y z
N MET A 1 0.57 -7.95 7.38
CA MET A 1 0.06 -7.31 6.14
C MET A 1 -0.26 -5.82 6.42
N HIS A 2 0.75 -4.98 6.69
CA HIS A 2 0.55 -3.55 7.02
C HIS A 2 0.83 -2.60 5.84
N TYR A 3 1.11 -3.12 4.64
CA TYR A 3 1.80 -2.38 3.57
C TYR A 3 0.89 -1.58 2.61
N ASN A 4 -0.39 -1.43 2.93
CA ASN A 4 -1.39 -0.83 2.02
C ASN A 4 -2.07 0.44 2.54
N ALA A 5 -1.53 1.03 3.60
CA ALA A 5 -2.16 2.15 4.28
C ALA A 5 -2.39 3.36 3.35
N MET A 6 -1.45 3.68 2.46
CA MET A 6 -1.55 4.86 1.59
C MET A 6 -2.71 4.80 0.59
N TRP A 7 -2.93 3.66 -0.06
CA TRP A 7 -4.04 3.52 -1.00
C TRP A 7 -5.39 3.45 -0.28
N LEU A 8 -5.45 2.81 0.89
CA LEU A 8 -6.66 2.81 1.73
C LEU A 8 -7.07 4.20 2.18
N ARG A 9 -6.13 5.14 2.35
CA ARG A 9 -6.45 6.53 2.69
C ARG A 9 -7.22 7.26 1.59
N GLN A 10 -7.20 6.76 0.35
CA GLN A 10 -7.99 7.29 -0.76
C GLN A 10 -9.40 6.69 -0.85
N HIS A 11 -9.75 5.74 0.02
CA HIS A 11 -11.07 5.11 0.02
C HIS A 11 -12.17 6.15 0.27
N PRO A 12 -13.32 6.11 -0.44
CA PRO A 12 -14.40 7.09 -0.30
C PRO A 12 -14.85 7.32 1.15
N LEU A 13 -15.04 6.24 1.91
CA LEU A 13 -15.33 6.30 3.36
C LEU A 13 -14.33 7.17 4.14
N VAL A 14 -13.02 7.00 3.88
CA VAL A 14 -11.96 7.74 4.58
C VAL A 14 -12.00 9.22 4.20
N LEU A 15 -12.23 9.51 2.93
CA LEU A 15 -12.32 10.89 2.42
C LEU A 15 -13.56 11.62 2.94
N SER A 16 -14.65 10.90 3.21
CA SER A 16 -15.92 11.45 3.67
C SER A 16 -16.16 11.28 5.17
N LEU A 17 -15.12 11.08 6.00
CA LEU A 17 -15.30 10.90 7.44
C LEU A 17 -15.96 12.12 8.10
N PRO A 18 -17.01 11.94 8.90
CA PRO A 18 -17.80 13.03 9.48
C PRO A 18 -17.14 13.53 10.77
N TRP A 19 -16.08 14.32 10.66
CA TRP A 19 -15.29 14.81 11.80
C TRP A 19 -16.07 15.76 12.71
N LYS A 20 -15.94 15.60 14.04
CA LYS A 20 -16.37 16.65 14.98
C LYS A 20 -15.54 17.93 14.77
N PRO A 21 -16.15 19.13 14.90
CA PRO A 21 -15.44 20.40 14.74
C PRO A 21 -14.24 20.58 15.69
N THR A 22 -14.27 19.91 16.85
CA THR A 22 -13.22 19.99 17.89
C THR A 22 -11.97 19.18 17.57
N VAL A 23 -12.04 18.24 16.62
CA VAL A 23 -10.94 17.29 16.35
C VAL A 23 -9.86 17.96 15.51
N ARG A 24 -8.62 17.95 16.04
CA ARG A 24 -7.47 18.61 15.43
C ARG A 24 -6.85 17.77 14.32
N ARG A 25 -6.08 18.41 13.43
CA ARG A 25 -5.44 17.74 12.27
C ARG A 25 -4.63 16.49 12.65
N ALA A 26 -3.85 16.56 13.73
CA ALA A 26 -3.04 15.42 14.18
C ALA A 26 -3.91 14.22 14.60
N GLU A 27 -4.98 14.49 15.37
CA GLU A 27 -5.96 13.48 15.80
C GLU A 27 -6.69 12.87 14.59
N ARG A 28 -7.06 13.70 13.60
CA ARG A 28 -7.64 13.20 12.34
C ARG A 28 -6.69 12.25 11.61
N SER A 29 -5.41 12.60 11.51
CA SER A 29 -4.43 11.72 10.86
C SER A 29 -4.32 10.38 11.59
N ASN A 30 -4.19 10.42 12.91
CA ASN A 30 -4.11 9.20 13.73
C ASN A 30 -5.35 8.33 13.58
N ALA A 31 -6.55 8.93 13.60
CA ALA A 31 -7.80 8.20 13.43
C ALA A 31 -7.91 7.56 12.03
N ILE A 32 -7.43 8.25 10.98
CA ILE A 32 -7.32 7.66 9.63
C ILE A 32 -6.33 6.50 9.63
N ASP A 33 -5.15 6.65 10.25
CA ASP A 33 -4.13 5.60 10.30
C ASP A 33 -4.62 4.36 11.05
N VAL A 34 -5.36 4.53 12.16
CA VAL A 34 -6.03 3.45 12.87
C VAL A 34 -7.04 2.73 11.97
N LEU A 35 -7.86 3.49 11.23
CA LEU A 35 -8.80 2.91 10.27
C LEU A 35 -8.08 2.17 9.13
N CYS A 36 -6.96 2.67 8.61
CA CYS A 36 -6.29 2.05 7.47
C CYS A 36 -5.36 0.88 7.86
N SER A 37 -4.72 0.92 9.03
CA SER A 37 -3.73 -0.08 9.47
C SER A 37 -4.32 -1.42 9.87
N GLY A 38 -5.59 -1.45 10.28
CA GLY A 38 -6.27 -2.69 10.70
C GLY A 38 -6.15 -2.99 12.19
N VAL A 39 -5.60 -2.07 12.99
CA VAL A 39 -5.49 -2.20 14.46
C VAL A 39 -6.78 -1.84 15.22
N LEU A 40 -7.79 -1.32 14.51
CA LEU A 40 -9.07 -0.94 15.10
C LEU A 40 -9.85 -2.17 15.58
N GLY A 41 -10.24 -2.16 16.85
CA GLY A 41 -10.90 -3.28 17.53
C GLY A 41 -9.94 -4.27 18.20
N ASP A 42 -8.64 -4.17 17.92
CA ASP A 42 -7.59 -4.99 18.55
C ASP A 42 -6.78 -4.13 19.54
N GLU A 43 -5.97 -3.21 19.02
CA GLU A 43 -5.13 -2.31 19.84
C GLU A 43 -5.85 -1.01 20.22
N VAL A 44 -6.76 -0.55 19.36
CA VAL A 44 -7.54 0.69 19.58
C VAL A 44 -9.01 0.36 19.67
N SER A 45 -9.63 0.73 20.80
CA SER A 45 -11.06 0.52 21.02
C SER A 45 -11.90 1.25 19.96
N LEU A 46 -12.92 0.56 19.43
CA LEU A 46 -13.89 1.13 18.51
C LEU A 46 -14.58 2.34 19.14
N ASP A 47 -14.98 2.25 20.41
CA ASP A 47 -15.68 3.33 21.11
C ASP A 47 -14.83 4.60 21.22
N GLN A 48 -13.53 4.42 21.52
CA GLN A 48 -12.59 5.54 21.60
C GLN A 48 -12.42 6.20 20.23
N TRP A 49 -12.29 5.40 19.16
CA TRP A 49 -12.14 5.91 17.80
C TRP A 49 -13.40 6.66 17.33
N GLN A 50 -14.59 6.15 17.65
CA GLN A 50 -15.89 6.76 17.31
C GLN A 50 -16.08 8.16 17.90
N GLN A 51 -15.40 8.49 19.01
CA GLN A 51 -15.50 9.81 19.64
C GLN A 51 -15.03 10.95 18.72
N CYS A 52 -14.25 10.66 17.67
CA CYS A 52 -13.78 11.64 16.70
C CYS A 52 -14.89 12.13 15.73
N PHE A 53 -16.02 11.42 15.62
CA PHE A 53 -16.99 11.63 14.55
C PHE A 53 -18.35 12.15 15.05
N THR A 54 -19.04 12.96 14.25
CA THR A 54 -20.35 13.52 14.58
C THR A 54 -21.46 12.47 14.55
N GLU A 55 -21.26 11.40 13.79
CA GLU A 55 -22.17 10.26 13.64
C GLU A 55 -21.38 8.95 13.67
N PRO A 56 -22.01 7.81 14.04
CA PRO A 56 -21.34 6.52 14.07
C PRO A 56 -20.83 6.11 12.68
N VAL A 57 -19.53 5.79 12.58
CA VAL A 57 -18.91 5.35 11.32
C VAL A 57 -18.71 3.84 11.33
N ASN A 58 -19.20 3.13 10.34
CA ASN A 58 -18.91 1.71 10.17
C ASN A 58 -17.51 1.54 9.57
N PRO A 59 -16.58 0.82 10.25
CA PRO A 59 -15.24 0.58 9.72
C PRO A 59 -15.25 -0.29 8.45
N LEU A 60 -14.15 -0.23 7.69
CA LEU A 60 -13.96 -1.05 6.49
C LEU A 60 -13.92 -2.53 6.84
N THR A 61 -14.80 -3.33 6.23
CA THR A 61 -14.77 -4.79 6.36
C THR A 61 -13.53 -5.38 5.66
N PRO A 62 -13.10 -6.60 6.00
CA PRO A 62 -12.00 -7.25 5.30
C PRO A 62 -12.23 -7.38 3.79
N GLU A 63 -13.48 -7.62 3.36
CA GLU A 63 -13.84 -7.75 1.94
C GLU A 63 -13.82 -6.38 1.23
N ASP A 64 -14.33 -5.32 1.86
CA ASP A 64 -14.25 -3.96 1.32
C ASP A 64 -12.79 -3.52 1.15
N ARG A 65 -11.94 -3.82 2.13
CA ARG A 65 -10.50 -3.57 2.02
C ARG A 65 -9.91 -4.31 0.84
N LYS A 66 -10.16 -5.61 0.74
CA LYS A 66 -9.62 -6.44 -0.33
C LYS A 66 -10.05 -5.93 -1.71
N SER A 67 -11.34 -5.62 -1.88
CA SER A 67 -11.88 -5.11 -3.14
C SER A 67 -11.35 -3.72 -3.50
N TRP A 68 -11.11 -2.84 -2.53
CA TRP A 68 -10.48 -1.54 -2.76
C TRP A 68 -9.01 -1.65 -3.17
N LEU A 69 -8.27 -2.52 -2.47
CA LEU A 69 -6.84 -2.75 -2.76
C LEU A 69 -6.64 -3.35 -4.15
N ALA A 70 -7.53 -4.25 -4.58
CA ALA A 70 -7.48 -4.85 -5.91
C ALA A 70 -7.66 -3.84 -7.06
N GLN A 71 -8.19 -2.64 -6.81
CA GLN A 71 -8.36 -1.59 -7.82
C GLN A 71 -7.08 -0.77 -8.05
N GLN A 72 -6.07 -0.89 -7.19
CA GLN A 72 -4.82 -0.15 -7.33
C GLN A 72 -4.07 -0.62 -8.58
N THR A 73 -3.72 0.31 -9.46
CA THR A 73 -3.00 0.04 -10.71
C THR A 73 -2.09 1.22 -11.07
N GLY A 74 -1.19 1.01 -12.05
CA GLY A 74 -0.29 2.07 -12.52
C GLY A 74 0.84 2.43 -11.55
N VAL A 75 1.14 1.57 -10.58
CA VAL A 75 2.22 1.81 -9.62
C VAL A 75 3.57 1.55 -10.27
N VAL A 76 4.56 2.35 -9.90
CA VAL A 76 5.95 2.21 -10.33
C VAL A 76 6.80 1.80 -9.12
N MET A 77 7.62 0.78 -9.28
CA MET A 77 8.59 0.34 -8.28
C MET A 77 10.02 0.61 -8.79
N SER A 78 10.89 1.08 -7.90
CA SER A 78 12.32 1.17 -8.16
C SER A 78 13.11 0.52 -7.03
N SER A 79 14.14 -0.24 -7.40
CA SER A 79 15.09 -0.85 -6.47
C SER A 79 16.48 -0.24 -6.69
N ASP A 80 17.16 0.10 -5.59
CA ASP A 80 18.52 0.68 -5.60
C ASP A 80 19.61 -0.36 -5.93
N ALA A 81 19.30 -1.64 -5.73
CA ALA A 81 20.09 -2.82 -6.05
C ALA A 81 19.34 -3.80 -6.95
N PHE A 82 20.04 -4.82 -7.44
CA PHE A 82 19.42 -5.89 -8.20
C PHE A 82 18.42 -6.67 -7.36
N LEU A 83 17.38 -7.23 -8.00
CA LEU A 83 16.43 -8.12 -7.35
C LEU A 83 17.01 -9.54 -7.32
N PRO A 84 17.11 -10.18 -6.14
CA PRO A 84 17.75 -11.49 -6.04
C PRO A 84 16.86 -12.63 -6.56
N PHE A 85 15.52 -12.50 -6.44
CA PHE A 85 14.55 -13.55 -6.76
C PHE A 85 13.22 -12.96 -7.28
N ARG A 86 12.45 -13.78 -8.01
CA ARG A 86 11.14 -13.41 -8.59
C ARG A 86 10.07 -13.01 -7.58
N ASP A 87 10.21 -13.43 -6.32
CA ASP A 87 9.27 -13.13 -5.23
C ASP A 87 9.04 -11.63 -5.03
N ASN A 88 10.04 -10.81 -5.35
CA ASN A 88 9.95 -9.35 -5.39
C ASN A 88 8.89 -8.88 -6.41
N ILE A 89 8.83 -9.50 -7.58
CA ILE A 89 7.85 -9.19 -8.64
C ILE A 89 6.47 -9.74 -8.26
N ASP A 90 6.41 -10.98 -7.74
CA ASP A 90 5.17 -11.60 -7.28
C ASP A 90 4.49 -10.77 -6.16
N CYS A 91 5.30 -10.20 -5.27
CA CYS A 91 4.86 -9.27 -4.24
C CYS A 91 4.42 -7.93 -4.85
N ALA A 92 5.25 -7.30 -5.68
CA ALA A 92 4.96 -6.01 -6.31
C ALA A 92 3.65 -6.02 -7.10
N LYS A 93 3.34 -7.12 -7.80
CA LYS A 93 2.09 -7.27 -8.54
C LYS A 93 0.84 -7.10 -7.67
N GLN A 94 0.89 -7.53 -6.41
CA GLN A 94 -0.23 -7.41 -5.46
C GLN A 94 -0.53 -5.95 -5.09
N PHE A 95 0.38 -5.03 -5.36
CA PHE A 95 0.25 -3.59 -5.10
C PHE A 95 -0.08 -2.79 -6.37
N GLY A 96 -0.44 -3.45 -7.48
CA GLY A 96 -0.78 -2.76 -8.72
C GLY A 96 0.41 -2.23 -9.50
N VAL A 97 1.62 -2.76 -9.24
CA VAL A 97 2.83 -2.39 -9.96
C VAL A 97 2.72 -2.80 -11.43
N MET A 98 3.04 -1.86 -12.32
CA MET A 98 3.07 -2.05 -13.78
C MET A 98 4.44 -1.72 -14.38
N PHE A 99 5.32 -1.06 -13.63
CA PHE A 99 6.65 -0.66 -14.08
C PHE A 99 7.67 -0.92 -12.97
N VAL A 100 8.77 -1.55 -13.29
CA VAL A 100 9.86 -1.87 -12.37
C VAL A 100 11.19 -1.41 -12.95
N ALA A 101 11.97 -0.65 -12.17
CA ALA A 101 13.31 -0.24 -12.54
C ALA A 101 14.33 -0.71 -11.48
N HIS A 102 15.33 -1.47 -11.90
CA HIS A 102 16.45 -1.87 -11.03
C HIS A 102 17.76 -1.96 -11.84
N PRO A 103 18.93 -2.06 -11.20
CA PRO A 103 20.21 -2.04 -11.89
C PRO A 103 20.48 -3.23 -12.82
N GLY A 104 19.79 -4.36 -12.64
CA GLY A 104 20.18 -5.65 -13.22
C GLY A 104 21.48 -6.21 -12.61
N GLY A 105 21.93 -7.35 -13.12
CA GLY A 105 23.15 -8.03 -12.71
C GLY A 105 22.95 -9.14 -11.66
N SER A 106 21.73 -9.65 -11.49
CA SER A 106 21.49 -10.87 -10.74
C SER A 106 21.87 -12.09 -11.59
N VAL A 107 22.35 -13.16 -10.95
CA VAL A 107 22.51 -14.47 -11.61
C VAL A 107 21.14 -15.02 -12.06
N ARG A 108 20.04 -14.52 -11.49
CA ARG A 108 18.67 -14.94 -11.74
C ARG A 108 17.83 -13.87 -12.44
N ASP A 109 18.45 -12.93 -13.15
CA ASP A 109 17.68 -11.90 -13.88
C ASP A 109 16.66 -12.51 -14.86
N ASP A 110 16.94 -13.68 -15.44
CA ASP A 110 16.00 -14.40 -16.30
C ASP A 110 14.67 -14.73 -15.58
N GLU A 111 14.72 -15.14 -14.30
CA GLU A 111 13.52 -15.41 -13.49
C GLU A 111 12.71 -14.12 -13.22
N ILE A 112 13.40 -12.97 -13.14
CA ILE A 112 12.77 -11.66 -12.93
C ILE A 112 12.08 -11.19 -14.22
N ILE A 113 12.75 -11.34 -15.36
CA ILE A 113 12.22 -11.00 -16.68
C ILE A 113 10.97 -11.85 -16.95
N GLU A 114 11.05 -13.17 -16.76
CA GLU A 114 9.93 -14.08 -16.97
C GLU A 114 8.72 -13.71 -16.11
N ALA A 115 8.93 -13.41 -14.82
CA ALA A 115 7.84 -12.98 -13.93
C ALA A 115 7.24 -11.63 -14.36
N CYS A 116 8.06 -10.69 -14.85
CA CYS A 116 7.56 -9.42 -15.38
C CYS A 116 6.71 -9.64 -16.63
N ASP A 117 7.17 -10.49 -17.57
CA ASP A 117 6.44 -10.84 -18.78
C ASP A 117 5.12 -11.57 -18.45
N GLU A 118 5.12 -12.50 -17.49
CA GLU A 118 3.93 -13.22 -17.00
C GLU A 118 2.84 -12.24 -16.52
N TYR A 119 3.24 -11.17 -15.84
CA TYR A 119 2.32 -10.19 -15.26
C TYR A 119 2.08 -8.96 -16.12
N GLY A 120 2.72 -8.85 -17.29
CA GLY A 120 2.66 -7.67 -18.15
C GLY A 120 3.27 -6.42 -17.49
N ILE A 121 4.27 -6.61 -16.65
CA ILE A 121 5.03 -5.54 -15.99
C ILE A 121 6.19 -5.13 -16.89
N THR A 122 6.34 -3.83 -17.12
CA THR A 122 7.49 -3.31 -17.85
C THR A 122 8.72 -3.29 -16.95
N LEU A 123 9.75 -4.05 -17.32
CA LEU A 123 11.03 -4.10 -16.60
C LEU A 123 12.09 -3.22 -17.27
N ILE A 124 12.82 -2.44 -16.46
CA ILE A 124 13.90 -1.55 -16.91
C ILE A 124 15.18 -1.90 -16.14
N HIS A 125 16.19 -2.38 -16.86
CA HIS A 125 17.55 -2.52 -16.34
C HIS A 125 18.30 -1.19 -16.48
N THR A 126 18.63 -0.55 -15.35
CA THR A 126 19.24 0.79 -15.34
C THR A 126 20.77 0.75 -15.45
N GLY A 127 21.42 -0.35 -15.05
CA GLY A 127 22.88 -0.43 -14.94
C GLY A 127 23.49 0.46 -13.84
N LEU A 128 22.69 1.11 -13.01
CA LEU A 128 23.12 2.07 -12.00
C LEU A 128 22.62 1.67 -10.62
N ARG A 129 23.54 1.32 -9.71
CA ARG A 129 23.23 1.09 -8.28
C ARG A 129 23.17 2.42 -7.53
N LEU A 130 22.23 2.54 -6.59
CA LEU A 130 21.93 3.77 -5.86
C LEU A 130 22.08 3.62 -4.33
N PHE A 131 23.10 2.89 -3.89
CA PHE A 131 23.38 2.77 -2.45
C PHE A 131 23.69 4.13 -1.81
N HIS A 132 23.15 4.34 -0.63
CA HIS A 132 23.40 5.51 0.22
C HIS A 132 23.55 5.04 1.67
N HIS A 133 24.61 5.50 2.35
CA HIS A 133 24.99 5.07 3.71
C HIS A 133 24.82 6.18 4.72
#